data_AF-A0A1E7I5L1-F1
#
_entry.id   AF-A0A1E7I5L1-F1
#
_cell.length_a   1.000
_cell.length_b   1.000
_cell.length_c   1.000
_cell.angle_alpha   90.00
_cell.angle_beta   90.00
_cell.angle_gamma   90.00
#
_symmetry.space_group_name_H-M   'P 1'
#
loop_
_entity.id
_entity.type
_entity.pdbx_description
1 polymer ?
#
loop_
_entity_poly.entity_id
_entity_poly.type
_entity_poly.pdbx_seq_one_letter_code
_entity_poly.pdbx_strand_id
1 'polypeptide(L)' 'MPKTVIIHLLERLKEIGITDIFGVPDDYAFPVNDAICNDPELNWIGCCNELNGSFAADGYAGTRRHYPSATSRT' A
#
# COMPACT_ATOMS: atom_id res chain seq x y z
N MET A 1 9.66 -12.70 16.09
CA MET A 1 9.65 -13.55 14.88
C MET A 1 10.59 -12.95 13.85
N PRO A 2 11.29 -13.75 13.03
CA PRO A 2 12.10 -13.23 11.93
C PRO A 2 11.20 -12.43 10.98
N LYS A 3 11.66 -11.24 10.59
CA LYS A 3 10.94 -10.33 9.69
C LYS A 3 11.32 -10.65 8.26
N THR A 4 10.34 -10.93 7.40
CA THR A 4 10.57 -11.12 5.96
C THR A 4 10.79 -9.77 5.27
N VAL A 5 11.36 -9.80 4.06
CA VAL A 5 11.57 -8.59 3.26
C VAL A 5 10.26 -7.83 3.03
N ILE A 6 9.17 -8.53 2.72
CA ILE A 6 7.88 -7.89 2.46
C ILE A 6 7.30 -7.23 3.72
N ILE A 7 7.36 -7.90 4.88
CA ILE A 7 6.88 -7.30 6.13
C ILE A 7 7.68 -6.04 6.47
N HIS A 8 8.99 -6.05 6.26
CA HIS A 8 9.80 -4.85 6.46
C HIS A 8 9.38 -3.71 5.53
N LEU A 9 9.18 -3.99 4.24
CA LEU A 9 8.76 -2.99 3.27
C LEU A 9 7.41 -2.36 3.65
N LEU A 10 6.41 -3.18 4.00
CA LEU A 10 5.07 -2.73 4.36
C LEU A 10 5.09 -1.83 5.60
N GLU A 11 5.87 -2.17 6.62
CA GLU A 11 6.03 -1.29 7.79
C GLU A 11 6.65 0.06 7.44
N ARG A 12 7.67 0.09 6.56
CA ARG A 12 8.26 1.36 6.13
C ARG A 12 7.27 2.23 5.36
N LEU A 13 6.40 1.63 4.56
CA LEU A 13 5.31 2.35 3.89
C LEU A 13 4.32 2.93 4.91
N LYS A 14 3.94 2.17 5.94
CA LYS A 14 3.06 2.65 7.02
C LYS A 14 3.69 3.79 7.82
N GLU A 15 4.99 3.72 8.13
CA GLU A 15 5.72 4.77 8.86
C GLU A 15 5.66 6.13 8.14
N ILE A 16 5.61 6.14 6.80
CA ILE A 16 5.47 7.36 6.00
C ILE A 16 4.00 7.68 5.66
N GLY A 17 3.05 6.99 6.27
CA GLY A 17 1.61 7.24 6.13
C GLY A 17 0.99 6.70 4.84
N ILE A 18 1.60 5.70 4.21
CA ILE A 18 1.02 4.98 3.06
C ILE A 18 0.27 3.75 3.57
N THR A 19 -1.01 3.67 3.20
CA THR A 19 -1.94 2.64 3.70
C THR A 19 -2.69 1.93 2.58
N ASP A 20 -2.66 2.45 1.36
CA ASP A 20 -3.41 1.90 0.22
C ASP A 20 -2.41 1.47 -0.84
N ILE A 21 -2.49 0.19 -1.20
CA ILE A 21 -1.58 -0.46 -2.15
C ILE A 21 -2.37 -0.85 -3.38
N PHE A 22 -1.96 -0.36 -4.55
CA PHE A 22 -2.65 -0.53 -5.82
C PHE A 22 -1.97 -1.62 -6.65
N GLY A 23 -2.75 -2.52 -7.26
CA GLY A 23 -2.16 -3.50 -8.16
C GLY A 23 -3.13 -4.52 -8.74
N VAL A 24 -2.55 -5.47 -9.45
CA VAL A 24 -3.23 -6.64 -10.04
C VAL A 24 -2.61 -7.88 -9.37
N PRO A 25 -3.41 -8.87 -8.96
CA PRO A 25 -2.87 -10.12 -8.43
C PRO A 25 -2.22 -10.95 -9.55
N ASP A 26 -1.03 -11.48 -9.28
CA ASP A 26 -0.24 -12.31 -10.20
C ASP A 26 0.54 -13.38 -9.40
N ASP A 27 0.88 -14.51 -9.99
CA ASP A 27 1.47 -15.65 -9.28
C ASP A 27 2.85 -15.35 -8.67
N TYR A 28 3.63 -14.48 -9.29
CA TYR A 28 4.87 -13.95 -8.72
C TYR A 28 4.62 -12.99 -7.54
N ALA A 29 3.48 -12.31 -7.53
CA ALA A 29 3.12 -11.31 -6.53
C ALA A 29 2.28 -11.88 -5.37
N PHE A 30 1.68 -13.08 -5.48
CA PHE A 30 0.78 -13.61 -4.46
C PHE A 30 1.31 -13.55 -3.01
N PRO A 31 2.59 -13.90 -2.70
CA PRO A 31 3.10 -13.76 -1.34
C PRO A 31 3.09 -12.30 -0.82
N VAL A 32 3.21 -11.32 -1.73
CA VAL A 32 3.08 -9.90 -1.43
C VAL A 32 1.62 -9.51 -1.25
N ASN A 33 0.74 -9.95 -2.15
CA ASN A 33 -0.70 -9.72 -2.03
C ASN A 33 -1.23 -10.25 -0.69
N ASP A 34 -0.85 -11.47 -0.31
CA ASP A 34 -1.23 -12.09 0.95
C ASP A 34 -0.71 -11.30 2.15
N ALA A 35 0.54 -10.84 2.11
CA ALA A 35 1.11 -10.04 3.18
C ALA A 35 0.34 -8.72 3.38
N ILE A 36 -0.12 -8.09 2.29
CA ILE A 36 -0.93 -6.86 2.35
C ILE A 36 -2.32 -7.17 2.88
N CYS A 37 -3.01 -8.18 2.32
CA CYS A 37 -4.38 -8.53 2.70
C CYS A 37 -4.50 -9.02 4.15
N ASN A 38 -3.43 -9.57 4.73
CA ASN A 38 -3.38 -10.00 6.13
C ASN A 38 -2.99 -8.88 7.12
N ASP A 39 -2.64 -7.68 6.63
CA ASP A 39 -2.32 -6.53 7.49
C ASP A 39 -3.57 -5.62 7.62
N PRO A 40 -4.19 -5.52 8.80
CA PRO A 40 -5.42 -4.73 8.98
C PRO A 40 -5.21 -3.21 8.86
N GLU A 41 -3.96 -2.73 8.84
CA GLU A 41 -3.63 -1.31 8.63
C GLU A 41 -3.45 -0.95 7.15
N LEU A 42 -3.49 -1.94 6.26
CA LEU A 42 -3.31 -1.76 4.82
C LEU A 42 -4.58 -2.12 4.04
N ASN A 43 -4.80 -1.40 2.94
CA ASN A 43 -5.87 -1.64 1.99
C ASN A 43 -5.27 -2.12 0.67
N TRP A 44 -5.69 -3.31 0.23
CA TRP A 44 -5.41 -3.79 -1.13
C TRP A 44 -6.46 -3.22 -2.10
N ILE A 45 -6.01 -2.40 -3.06
CA ILE A 45 -6.86 -1.77 -4.07
C ILE A 45 -6.61 -2.43 -5.43
N GLY A 46 -7.53 -3.33 -5.80
CA GLY A 46 -7.48 -4.01 -7.09
C GLY A 46 -7.65 -3.06 -8.27
N CYS A 47 -6.81 -3.22 -9.29
CA CYS A 47 -6.82 -2.43 -10.52
C CYS A 47 -7.10 -3.31 -11.75
N CYS A 48 -7.60 -2.72 -12.84
CA CYS A 48 -7.92 -3.47 -14.06
C CYS A 48 -6.67 -3.95 -14.83
N ASN A 49 -5.58 -3.21 -14.73
CA ASN A 49 -4.25 -3.54 -15.23
C ASN A 49 -3.20 -2.72 -14.46
N GLU A 50 -1.93 -3.01 -14.69
CA GLU A 50 -0.80 -2.38 -14.02
C GLU A 50 -0.67 -0.90 -14.39
N LEU A 51 -1.02 -0.53 -15.63
CA LEU A 51 -1.00 0.86 -16.07
C LEU A 51 -2.02 1.69 -15.29
N ASN A 52 -3.22 1.17 -15.06
CA ASN A 52 -4.21 1.84 -14.22
C ASN A 52 -3.76 1.92 -12.77
N GLY A 53 -3.12 0.86 -12.24
CA GLY A 53 -2.56 0.87 -10.88
C GLY A 53 -1.49 1.94 -10.68
N SER A 54 -0.59 2.13 -11.64
CA SER A 54 0.44 3.17 -11.56
C SER A 54 -0.14 4.58 -11.58
N PHE A 55 -1.13 4.85 -12.43
CA PHE A 55 -1.84 6.13 -12.43
C PHE A 55 -2.62 6.39 -11.14
N ALA A 56 -3.26 5.35 -10.57
CA ALA A 56 -3.97 5.47 -9.30
C ALA A 56 -2.99 5.80 -8.14
N ALA A 57 -1.83 5.13 -8.10
CA ALA A 57 -0.79 5.39 -7.11
C ALA A 57 -0.20 6.81 -7.23
N ASP A 58 0.00 7.32 -8.44
CA ASP A 58 0.48 8.69 -8.68
C ASP A 58 -0.55 9.73 -8.21
N GLY A 59 -1.81 9.56 -8.60
CA GLY A 59 -2.91 10.43 -8.14
C GLY A 59 -3.05 10.41 -6.61
N TYR A 60 -2.92 9.23 -6.00
CA TYR A 60 -2.92 9.05 -4.55
C TYR A 60 -1.80 9.85 -3.87
N ALA A 61 -0.56 9.78 -4.37
CA ALA A 61 0.54 10.58 -3.86
C ALA A 61 0.25 12.09 -3.97
N GLY A 62 -0.41 12.52 -5.05
CA GLY A 62 -0.87 13.91 -5.22
C GLY A 62 -1.84 14.37 -4.13
N THR A 63 -2.83 13.53 -3.78
CA THR A 63 -3.80 13.86 -2.70
C THR A 63 -3.15 13.92 -1.32
N ARG A 64 -2.15 13.07 -1.06
CA ARG A 64 -1.43 13.04 0.23
C ARG A 64 -0.40 14.14 0.37
N ARG A 65 0.12 14.70 -0.72
CA ARG A 65 0.98 15.89 -0.69
C ARG A 65 0.25 17.18 -0.30
N HIS A 66 -1.05 17.29 -0.59
CA HIS A 66 -1.84 18.50 -0.32
C HIS A 66 -2.44 18.55 1.09
N TYR A 67 -2.36 17.47 1.86
CA TYR A 67 -2.77 17.44 3.26
C TYR A 67 -1.59 16.96 4.11
N PRO A 68 -0.83 17.85 4.77
CA PRO A 68 0.00 17.40 5.88
C PRO A 68 -0.97 16.71 6.85
N SER A 69 -0.63 15.49 7.24
CA SER A 69 -1.40 14.67 8.16
C SER A 69 -1.99 15.56 9.26
N ALA A 70 -3.32 15.65 9.29
CA ALA A 70 -4.01 16.09 10.47
C ALA A 70 -3.68 15.07 11.57
N THR A 71 -2.60 15.36 12.28
CA THR A 71 -2.37 14.86 13.63
C THR A 71 -3.66 15.10 14.41
N SER A 72 -4.11 14.06 15.12
CA SER A 72 -5.32 14.01 15.95
C SER A 72 -6.58 13.50 15.25
N ARG A 73 -6.64 12.17 15.05
CA ARG A 73 -7.89 11.46 15.39
C ARG A 73 -7.78 11.08 16.87
N THR A 74 -8.58 11.76 17.67
CA THR A 74 -9.02 11.36 19.01
C THR A 74 -9.56 9.94 19.01
#